data_AF-A0A7S2DSD0-F1
#
_entry.id   AF-A0A7S2DSD0-F1
#
_cell.length_a   1.000
_cell.length_b   1.000
_cell.length_c   1.000
_cell.angle_alpha   90.00
_cell.angle_beta   90.00
_cell.angle_gamma   90.00
#
_symmetry.space_group_name_H-M   'P 1'
#
loop_
_entity.id
_entity.type
_entity.pdbx_description
1 polymer ?
#
loop_
_entity_poly.entity_id
_entity_poly.type
_entity_poly.pdbx_seq_one_letter_code
_entity_poly.pdbx_strand_id
1 'polypeptide(L)'
;FDKQAHSSALTQSGGGGVEKLCTDIVDAAAKFGLSNNYGPSSSLQRDDHLTGFRGYMLQIFVHRSIVDKFAYPCQPYGTPIQGENASSYIGGKAKADGQARVFMHPEALRDAKRFRLFHYCARPSQLNMDPEAPVSRGSFLRQLRLLLAPFV
;
A
#
# COMPACT_ATOMS: atom_id res chain seq x y z
N PHE A 1 -11.89 41.68 -38.55
CA PHE A 1 -13.30 42.03 -38.33
C PHE A 1 -14.09 40.73 -38.32
N ASP A 2 -14.65 40.16 -37.27
CA ASP A 2 -14.82 40.44 -35.83
C ASP A 2 -15.18 39.07 -35.21
N LYS A 3 -14.50 38.58 -34.17
CA LYS A 3 -14.84 38.72 -32.74
C LYS A 3 -16.33 38.61 -32.39
N GLN A 4 -16.70 37.48 -31.80
CA GLN A 4 -17.61 37.32 -30.64
C GLN A 4 -17.49 35.85 -30.19
N ALA A 5 -16.73 35.47 -29.17
CA ALA A 5 -16.89 35.75 -27.74
C ALA A 5 -18.22 35.21 -27.17
N HIS A 6 -18.26 33.92 -26.84
CA HIS A 6 -19.07 33.41 -25.75
C HIS A 6 -18.18 32.78 -24.69
N SER A 7 -17.79 33.64 -23.75
CA SER A 7 -17.37 33.30 -22.40
C SER A 7 -18.60 32.85 -21.62
N SER A 8 -18.56 31.65 -21.05
CA SER A 8 -19.45 31.26 -19.96
C SER A 8 -18.72 30.33 -18.98
N ALA A 9 -18.24 30.95 -17.90
CA ALA A 9 -18.11 30.41 -16.54
C ALA A 9 -17.24 29.16 -16.33
N LEU A 10 -15.96 29.42 -16.04
CA LEU A 10 -15.20 28.64 -15.07
C LEU A 10 -15.92 28.69 -13.71
N THR A 11 -16.66 27.64 -13.40
CA THR A 11 -17.09 27.38 -12.03
C THR A 11 -15.88 26.89 -11.25
N GLN A 12 -15.22 27.80 -10.54
CA GLN A 12 -14.27 27.46 -9.49
C GLN A 12 -15.02 26.70 -8.39
N SER A 13 -14.91 25.37 -8.36
CA SER A 13 -15.26 24.60 -7.17
C SER A 13 -14.01 24.45 -6.29
N GLY A 14 -14.02 25.17 -5.17
CA GLY A 14 -12.98 25.14 -4.14
C GLY A 14 -12.93 23.84 -3.32
N GLY A 15 -12.80 22.69 -4.00
CA GLY A 15 -12.58 21.36 -3.40
C GLY A 15 -11.46 20.55 -4.08
N GLY A 16 -10.88 21.06 -5.17
CA GLY A 16 -10.13 20.24 -6.12
C GLY A 16 -8.69 19.85 -5.76
N GLY A 17 -8.11 20.32 -4.65
CA GLY A 17 -6.71 20.02 -4.32
C GLY A 17 -6.50 18.56 -3.90
N VAL A 18 -7.33 18.08 -2.97
CA VAL A 18 -7.23 16.72 -2.40
C VAL A 18 -7.79 15.68 -3.37
N GLU A 19 -8.90 15.97 -4.04
CA GLU A 19 -9.49 15.06 -5.03
C GLU A 19 -8.54 14.85 -6.22
N LYS A 20 -7.94 15.92 -6.73
CA LYS A 20 -6.92 15.83 -7.78
C LYS A 20 -5.68 15.07 -7.29
N LEU A 21 -5.22 15.31 -6.07
CA LEU A 21 -4.10 14.56 -5.49
C LEU A 21 -4.41 13.05 -5.42
N CYS A 22 -5.61 12.68 -4.98
CA CYS A 22 -6.06 11.28 -4.94
C CYS A 22 -6.03 10.66 -6.34
N THR A 23 -6.55 11.34 -7.35
CA THR A 23 -6.48 10.89 -8.76
C THR A 23 -5.04 10.75 -9.24
N ASP A 24 -4.18 11.75 -9.00
CA ASP A 24 -2.78 11.75 -9.42
C ASP A 24 -1.99 10.59 -8.75
N ILE A 25 -2.28 10.29 -7.47
CA ILE A 25 -1.68 9.16 -6.75
C ILE A 25 -2.13 7.83 -7.36
N VAL A 26 -3.42 7.71 -7.67
CA VAL A 26 -4.02 6.52 -8.28
C VAL A 26 -3.42 6.26 -9.67
N ASP A 27 -3.28 7.29 -10.49
CA ASP A 27 -2.69 7.20 -11.82
C ASP A 27 -1.20 6.84 -11.75
N ALA A 28 -0.46 7.44 -10.81
CA ALA A 28 0.92 7.04 -10.53
C ALA A 28 0.98 5.56 -10.16
N ALA A 29 0.14 5.10 -9.22
CA ALA A 29 0.11 3.70 -8.79
C ALA A 29 -0.18 2.75 -9.97
N ALA A 30 -1.14 3.08 -10.84
CA ALA A 30 -1.47 2.30 -12.03
C ALA A 30 -0.29 2.19 -13.00
N LYS A 31 0.44 3.29 -13.25
CA LYS A 31 1.66 3.31 -14.08
C LYS A 31 2.73 2.34 -13.58
N PHE A 32 2.83 2.14 -12.27
CA PHE A 32 3.78 1.20 -11.66
C PHE A 32 3.19 -0.20 -11.43
N GLY A 33 2.00 -0.51 -11.95
CA GLY A 33 1.41 -1.85 -11.88
C GLY A 33 0.78 -2.18 -10.53
N LEU A 34 0.43 -1.19 -9.70
CA LEU A 34 -0.46 -1.38 -8.56
C LEU A 34 -1.90 -1.44 -9.05
N SER A 35 -2.68 -2.39 -8.52
CA SER A 35 -4.09 -2.54 -8.90
C SER A 35 -4.91 -1.38 -8.37
N ASN A 36 -5.68 -0.74 -9.25
CA ASN A 36 -6.59 0.34 -8.90
C ASN A 36 -7.95 -0.24 -8.45
N ASN A 37 -8.04 -0.66 -7.19
CA ASN A 37 -9.30 -1.19 -6.62
C ASN A 37 -10.12 -0.11 -5.89
N TYR A 38 -9.71 1.16 -5.99
CA TYR A 38 -10.30 2.27 -5.22
C TYR A 38 -11.19 3.21 -6.06
N GLY A 39 -11.35 2.97 -7.37
CA GLY A 39 -12.19 3.78 -8.27
C GLY A 39 -13.60 3.21 -8.46
N PRO A 40 -14.61 4.05 -8.80
CA PRO A 40 -15.92 3.58 -9.20
C PRO A 40 -15.79 2.76 -10.49
N SER A 41 -15.96 1.45 -10.36
CA SER A 41 -16.20 0.32 -11.30
C SER A 41 -16.17 0.46 -12.85
N SER A 42 -16.08 1.63 -13.48
CA SER A 42 -16.26 1.79 -14.93
C SER A 42 -14.98 1.82 -15.77
N SER A 43 -13.80 1.91 -15.15
CA SER A 43 -12.50 1.82 -15.85
C SER A 43 -11.63 0.67 -15.35
N LEU A 44 -12.27 -0.47 -15.04
CA LEU A 44 -11.58 -1.77 -15.07
C LEU A 44 -11.27 -2.14 -16.53
N GLN A 45 -10.48 -1.32 -17.23
CA GLN A 45 -9.74 -1.80 -18.37
C GLN A 45 -8.72 -2.79 -17.81
N ARG A 46 -9.15 -4.05 -17.78
CA ARG A 46 -8.25 -5.19 -17.73
C ARG A 46 -7.39 -5.08 -18.98
N ASP A 47 -6.25 -4.42 -18.87
CA ASP A 47 -5.15 -4.69 -19.77
C ASP A 47 -4.73 -6.15 -19.52
N ASP A 48 -5.39 -7.06 -20.25
CA ASP A 48 -5.11 -8.49 -20.30
C ASP A 48 -3.69 -8.77 -20.85
N HIS A 49 -3.00 -7.75 -21.35
CA HIS A 49 -1.58 -7.80 -21.71
C HIS A 49 -0.62 -7.60 -20.52
N LEU A 50 -1.12 -7.28 -19.31
CA LEU A 50 -0.34 -7.16 -18.06
C LEU A 50 -0.65 -8.32 -17.09
N THR A 51 -0.84 -9.52 -17.63
CA THR A 51 -1.15 -10.80 -16.95
C THR A 51 0.04 -11.44 -16.22
N GLY A 52 1.24 -10.85 -16.31
CA GLY A 52 2.39 -11.29 -15.52
C GLY A 52 2.27 -10.88 -14.06
N PHE A 53 2.03 -11.87 -13.19
CA PHE A 53 2.04 -11.87 -11.73
C PHE A 53 1.79 -10.49 -11.07
N ARG A 54 0.58 -10.29 -10.55
CA ARG A 54 0.23 -9.12 -9.74
C ARG A 54 0.17 -9.55 -8.28
N GLY A 55 1.06 -8.99 -7.46
CA GLY A 55 1.12 -9.33 -6.05
C GLY A 55 2.26 -8.61 -5.35
N TYR A 56 1.91 -7.94 -4.25
CA TYR A 56 2.86 -7.39 -3.31
C TYR A 56 2.67 -8.17 -2.02
N MET A 57 3.69 -8.92 -1.63
CA MET A 57 3.68 -9.66 -0.38
C MET A 57 4.62 -8.96 0.59
N LEU A 58 4.04 -8.42 1.65
CA LEU A 58 4.79 -7.97 2.82
C LEU A 58 4.83 -9.13 3.82
N GLN A 59 6.04 -9.65 4.07
CA GLN A 59 6.27 -10.64 5.12
C GLN A 59 6.94 -9.93 6.30
N ILE A 60 6.29 -10.00 7.46
CA ILE A 60 6.82 -9.44 8.71
C ILE A 60 7.19 -10.63 9.60
N PHE A 61 8.48 -10.75 9.91
CA PHE A 61 8.98 -11.73 10.85
C PHE A 61 9.21 -11.04 12.19
N VAL A 62 8.61 -11.58 13.23
CA VAL A 62 8.74 -11.12 14.61
C VAL A 62 9.43 -12.22 15.39
N HIS A 63 10.46 -11.86 16.15
CA HIS A 63 11.18 -12.82 16.96
C HIS A 63 10.26 -13.45 18.02
N ARG A 64 10.35 -14.77 18.21
CA ARG A 64 9.44 -15.53 19.09
C ARG A 64 9.40 -14.97 20.51
N SER A 65 10.52 -14.50 21.05
CA SER A 65 10.60 -13.99 22.43
C SER A 65 9.81 -12.71 22.68
N ILE A 66 9.34 -12.01 21.64
CA ILE A 66 8.61 -10.75 21.76
C ILE A 66 7.23 -10.79 21.09
N VAL A 67 6.87 -11.92 20.46
CA VAL A 67 5.67 -11.99 19.61
C VAL A 67 4.41 -11.67 20.39
N ASP A 68 4.28 -12.14 21.64
CA ASP A 68 3.08 -11.91 22.46
C ASP A 68 2.94 -10.47 22.95
N LYS A 69 4.02 -9.68 22.89
CA LYS A 69 4.01 -8.26 23.22
C LYS A 69 3.57 -7.41 22.02
N PHE A 70 3.92 -7.83 20.82
CA PHE A 70 3.75 -7.03 19.61
C PHE A 70 2.71 -7.59 18.64
N ALA A 71 2.16 -8.77 18.90
CA ALA A 71 1.13 -9.36 18.07
C ALA A 71 0.05 -10.00 18.94
N TYR A 72 -1.18 -9.99 18.44
CA TYR A 72 -2.31 -10.63 19.08
C TYR A 72 -3.20 -11.30 18.03
N PRO A 73 -3.83 -12.44 18.38
CA PRO A 73 -4.78 -13.11 17.50
C PRO A 73 -6.07 -12.30 17.40
N CYS A 74 -6.64 -12.21 16.19
CA CYS A 74 -7.87 -11.46 15.97
C CYS A 74 -8.81 -12.15 14.98
N GLN A 75 -10.09 -11.83 15.10
CA GLN A 75 -11.11 -12.10 14.08
C GLN A 75 -10.96 -11.13 12.89
N PRO A 76 -11.68 -11.38 11.78
CA PRO A 76 -11.88 -10.39 10.73
C PRO A 76 -12.24 -9.02 11.31
N TYR A 77 -11.75 -7.95 10.67
CA TYR A 77 -11.88 -6.56 11.13
C TYR A 77 -11.13 -6.21 12.42
N GLY A 78 -10.37 -7.13 13.01
CA GLY A 78 -9.41 -6.84 14.07
C GLY A 78 -9.91 -6.99 15.49
N THR A 79 -11.08 -7.59 15.68
CA THR A 79 -11.60 -7.89 17.02
C THR A 79 -10.66 -8.88 17.71
N PRO A 80 -10.04 -8.55 18.85
CA PRO A 80 -9.13 -9.44 19.54
C PRO A 80 -9.82 -10.72 19.99
N ILE A 81 -9.14 -11.86 19.88
CA ILE A 81 -9.60 -13.12 20.46
C ILE A 81 -9.21 -13.13 21.94
N GLN A 82 -10.20 -13.11 22.82
CA GLN A 82 -10.00 -12.98 24.26
C GLN A 82 -9.39 -14.26 24.85
N GLY A 83 -8.52 -14.09 25.84
CA GLY A 83 -7.93 -15.19 26.60
C GLY A 83 -6.75 -15.91 25.93
N GLU A 84 -6.34 -15.49 24.73
CA GLU A 84 -5.22 -16.09 24.01
C GLU A 84 -4.16 -15.06 23.61
N ASN A 85 -2.89 -15.46 23.65
CA ASN A 85 -1.78 -14.70 23.08
C ASN A 85 -1.39 -15.29 21.72
N ALA A 86 -0.52 -14.60 20.97
CA ALA A 86 -0.14 -15.05 19.64
C ALA A 86 0.54 -16.43 19.66
N SER A 87 1.36 -16.68 20.68
CA SER A 87 2.08 -17.92 20.88
C SER A 87 1.18 -19.11 21.13
N SER A 88 0.17 -18.97 22.00
CA SER A 88 -0.80 -20.00 22.34
C SER A 88 -1.77 -20.26 21.19
N TYR A 89 -2.21 -19.20 20.51
CA TYR A 89 -3.12 -19.30 19.36
C TYR A 89 -2.50 -20.10 18.21
N ILE A 90 -1.22 -19.88 17.93
CA ILE A 90 -0.50 -20.63 16.89
C ILE A 90 -0.20 -22.06 17.37
N GLY A 91 0.24 -22.23 18.62
CA GLY A 91 0.64 -23.53 19.16
C GLY A 91 -0.53 -24.50 19.40
N GLY A 92 -1.72 -23.98 19.67
CA GLY A 92 -2.92 -24.78 19.95
C GLY A 92 -3.63 -25.31 18.70
N LYS A 93 -3.24 -24.86 17.49
CA LYS A 93 -3.87 -25.28 16.24
C LYS A 93 -2.97 -26.21 15.44
N ALA A 94 -3.56 -27.27 14.88
CA ALA A 94 -2.87 -28.17 13.96
C ALA A 94 -2.43 -27.48 12.66
N LYS A 95 -3.07 -26.36 12.30
CA LYS A 95 -2.71 -25.50 11.17
C LYS A 95 -2.75 -24.03 11.59
N ALA A 96 -1.72 -23.27 11.23
CA ALA A 96 -1.68 -21.82 11.41
C ALA A 96 -2.63 -21.15 10.41
N ASP A 97 -3.91 -21.13 10.73
CA ASP A 97 -4.96 -20.46 9.97
C ASP A 97 -5.66 -19.42 10.85
N GLY A 98 -5.87 -18.23 10.29
CA GLY A 98 -6.46 -17.08 10.98
C GLY A 98 -5.80 -15.74 10.65
N GLN A 99 -6.18 -14.73 11.42
CA GLN A 99 -5.65 -13.38 11.32
C GLN A 99 -4.93 -12.99 12.62
N ALA A 100 -3.86 -12.22 12.47
CA ALA A 100 -3.16 -11.60 13.58
C ALA A 100 -2.91 -10.14 13.24
N ARG A 101 -2.90 -9.29 14.27
CA ARG A 101 -2.49 -7.90 14.16
C ARG A 101 -1.17 -7.68 14.85
N VAL A 102 -0.35 -6.83 14.27
CA VAL A 102 0.97 -6.45 14.81
C VAL A 102 0.93 -4.99 15.22
N PHE A 103 1.29 -4.70 16.46
CA PHE A 103 1.48 -3.34 16.95
C PHE A 103 2.73 -2.73 16.34
N MET A 104 2.55 -1.64 15.60
CA MET A 104 3.62 -0.98 14.87
C MET A 104 4.35 0.02 15.80
N HIS A 105 5.35 -0.47 16.54
CA HIS A 105 6.23 0.38 17.36
C HIS A 105 7.52 0.70 16.59
N PRO A 106 7.78 1.99 16.24
CA PRO A 106 8.94 2.37 15.44
C PRO A 106 10.28 1.88 16.01
N GLU A 107 10.46 1.97 17.32
CA GLU A 107 11.69 1.54 17.99
C GLU A 107 11.94 0.03 17.87
N ALA A 108 10.87 -0.77 17.94
CA ALA A 108 10.97 -2.22 17.84
C ALA A 108 11.27 -2.65 16.38
N LEU A 109 10.64 -1.99 15.41
CA LEU A 109 10.82 -2.27 13.97
C LEU A 109 12.21 -1.88 13.45
N ARG A 110 12.93 -1.00 14.15
CA ARG A 110 14.32 -0.65 13.83
C ARG A 110 15.32 -1.72 14.26
N ASP A 111 14.97 -2.60 15.18
CA ASP A 111 15.86 -3.67 15.65
C ASP A 111 15.75 -4.91 14.76
N ALA A 112 16.73 -5.08 13.86
CA ALA A 112 16.81 -6.20 12.92
C ALA A 112 16.96 -7.59 13.57
N LYS A 113 17.31 -7.66 14.86
CA LYS A 113 17.33 -8.94 15.62
C LYS A 113 15.93 -9.34 16.08
N ARG A 114 15.02 -8.37 16.19
CA ARG A 114 13.66 -8.53 16.72
C ARG A 114 12.61 -8.54 15.61
N PHE A 115 12.77 -7.70 14.60
CA PHE A 115 11.88 -7.61 13.45
C PHE A 115 12.66 -7.71 12.16
N ARG A 116 12.11 -8.43 11.18
CA ARG A 116 12.61 -8.43 9.81
C ARG A 116 11.44 -8.28 8.85
N LEU A 117 11.55 -7.32 7.95
CA LEU A 117 10.54 -7.06 6.94
C LEU A 117 11.12 -7.48 5.60
N PHE A 118 10.43 -8.40 4.94
CA PHE A 118 10.71 -8.76 3.55
C PHE A 118 9.54 -8.30 2.71
N HIS A 119 9.87 -7.62 1.62
CA HIS A 119 8.89 -7.22 0.65
C HIS A 119 9.18 -7.93 -0.66
N TYR A 120 8.23 -8.74 -1.10
CA TYR A 120 8.31 -9.43 -2.36
C TYR A 120 7.34 -8.80 -3.35
N CYS A 121 7.87 -8.39 -4.50
CA CYS A 121 7.09 -8.00 -5.65
C CYS A 121 7.08 -9.15 -6.63
N ALA A 122 5.92 -9.43 -7.17
CA ALA A 122 5.77 -10.35 -8.29
C ALA A 122 6.58 -9.93 -9.54
N ARG A 123 6.92 -8.64 -9.68
CA ARG A 123 7.78 -8.14 -10.77
C ARG A 123 9.17 -7.77 -10.25
N PRO A 124 10.26 -8.37 -10.76
CA PRO A 124 11.62 -8.06 -10.34
C PRO A 124 11.99 -6.57 -10.48
N SER A 125 11.49 -5.88 -11.52
CA SER A 125 11.72 -4.44 -11.69
C SER A 125 11.22 -3.62 -10.50
N GLN A 126 10.12 -4.04 -9.86
CA GLN A 126 9.55 -3.40 -8.68
C GLN A 126 10.30 -3.73 -7.38
N LEU A 127 11.27 -4.65 -7.39
CA LEU A 127 12.20 -4.82 -6.26
C LEU A 127 13.34 -3.79 -6.30
N ASN A 128 13.60 -3.19 -7.47
CA ASN A 128 14.66 -2.22 -7.62
C ASN A 128 14.29 -0.89 -6.92
N MET A 129 15.16 -0.43 -6.02
CA MET A 129 15.03 0.82 -5.27
C MET A 129 15.72 2.01 -5.95
N ASP A 130 16.40 1.80 -7.08
CA ASP A 130 17.00 2.87 -7.88
C ASP A 130 15.91 3.81 -8.44
N PRO A 131 15.93 5.12 -8.09
CA PRO A 131 14.96 6.08 -8.58
C PRO A 131 15.04 6.36 -10.08
N GLU A 132 16.18 6.09 -10.72
CA GLU A 132 16.38 6.31 -12.14
C GLU A 132 15.98 5.12 -13.00
N ALA A 133 15.91 3.92 -12.40
CA ALA A 133 15.45 2.72 -13.10
C ALA A 133 13.96 2.85 -13.50
N PRO A 134 13.61 2.69 -14.79
CA PRO A 134 12.22 2.80 -15.26
C PRO A 134 11.31 1.77 -14.61
N VAL A 135 10.11 2.20 -14.18
CA VAL A 135 9.07 1.33 -13.60
C VAL A 135 9.53 0.59 -12.32
N SER A 136 10.62 1.06 -11.71
CA SER A 136 11.13 0.55 -10.44
C SER A 136 10.30 1.05 -9.24
N ARG A 137 10.50 0.43 -8.08
CA ARG A 137 9.94 0.98 -6.84
C ARG A 137 10.59 2.30 -6.45
N GLY A 138 11.88 2.47 -6.71
CA GLY A 138 12.58 3.73 -6.50
C GLY A 138 11.93 4.88 -7.27
N SER A 139 11.65 4.67 -8.56
CA SER A 139 11.05 5.68 -9.44
C SER A 139 9.60 5.99 -9.07
N PHE A 140 8.84 4.99 -8.59
CA PHE A 140 7.52 5.19 -8.00
C PHE A 140 7.56 6.07 -6.74
N LEU A 141 8.44 5.74 -5.79
CA LEU A 141 8.58 6.53 -4.55
C LEU A 141 9.02 7.97 -4.84
N ARG A 142 9.88 8.18 -5.84
CA ARG A 142 10.23 9.51 -6.33
C ARG A 142 9.00 10.25 -6.84
N GLN A 143 8.18 9.61 -7.69
CA GLN A 143 6.96 10.23 -8.21
C GLN A 143 5.96 10.57 -7.10
N LEU A 144 5.76 9.68 -6.12
CA LEU A 144 4.93 9.97 -4.94
C LEU A 144 5.45 11.14 -4.13
N ARG A 145 6.77 11.23 -3.88
CA ARG A 145 7.36 12.36 -3.18
C ARG A 145 7.12 13.68 -3.89
N LEU A 146 7.22 13.70 -5.22
CA LEU A 146 6.93 14.90 -6.01
C LEU A 146 5.45 15.30 -5.92
N LEU A 147 4.53 14.34 -5.96
CA LEU A 147 3.09 14.59 -5.80
C LEU A 147 2.73 15.11 -4.40
N LEU A 148 3.41 14.60 -3.37
CA LEU A 148 3.16 14.96 -1.97
C LEU A 148 3.95 16.20 -1.51
N ALA A 149 4.99 16.62 -2.24
CA ALA A 149 5.84 17.76 -1.87
C ALA A 149 5.08 19.06 -1.54
N PRO A 150 3.94 19.39 -2.18
CA PRO A 150 3.17 20.58 -1.80
C PRO A 150 2.47 20.48 -0.43
N PHE A 151 2.43 19.30 0.19
CA PHE A 151 1.66 18.99 1.40
C PHE A 151 2.53 18.58 2.60
N VAL A 152 3.86 18.61 2.45
CA VAL A 152 4.87 18.26 3.47
C VAL A 152 5.79 19.44 3.68
#